data_AF-A0A2V7XT18-F1
#
_entry.id   AF-A0A2V7XT18-F1
#
_cell.length_a   1.000
_cell.length_b   1.000
_cell.length_c   1.000
_cell.angle_alpha   90.00
_cell.angle_beta   90.00
_cell.angle_gamma   90.00
#
_symmetry.space_group_name_H-M   'P 1'
#
loop_
_entity.id
_entity.type
_entity.pdbx_description
1 polymer ?
#
loop_
_entity_poly.entity_id
_entity_poly.type
_entity_poly.pdbx_seq_one_letter_code
_entity_poly.pdbx_strand_id
1 'polypeptide(L)'
;MGADVRLSDTTMISKQRLGLKAFLKTTDDVLILSCSGTGGMEAALVNVLSPGDTMLALVAGNFGERWSALGRAHGMNVQELRAAWGDAVPPADVERALAANPAIRAVFVQLSESSTGAAHDVEALARITRARPETLLVVDAISGAGAMRLETQAWGVDV
;
A
#
# COMPACT_ATOMS: atom_id res chain seq x y z
N MET A 1 33.02 34.81 5.63
CA MET A 1 33.09 33.48 4.98
C MET A 1 31.86 32.70 5.42
N GLY A 2 30.70 33.05 4.86
CA GLY A 2 29.43 32.38 5.14
C GLY A 2 29.24 31.30 4.10
N ALA A 3 29.35 30.03 4.50
CA ALA A 3 28.97 28.93 3.63
C ALA A 3 27.47 29.04 3.36
N ASP A 4 27.12 29.06 2.09
CA ASP A 4 25.77 29.13 1.58
C ASP A 4 25.02 27.82 1.89
N VAL A 5 24.23 27.85 2.97
CA VAL A 5 23.45 26.70 3.48
C VAL A 5 22.30 26.31 2.52
N ARG A 6 22.03 27.08 1.46
CA ARG A 6 20.85 26.87 0.60
C ARG A 6 21.01 25.83 -0.50
N LEU A 7 22.23 25.32 -0.76
CA LEU A 7 22.49 24.31 -1.80
C LEU A 7 22.65 22.87 -1.24
N SER A 8 22.81 22.70 0.08
CA SER A 8 22.96 21.39 0.73
C SER A 8 21.63 20.68 1.05
N ASP A 9 20.53 21.43 1.17
CA ASP A 9 19.27 20.85 1.66
C ASP A 9 18.48 20.14 0.54
N THR A 10 18.49 20.71 -0.68
CA THR A 10 17.91 20.05 -1.86
C THR A 10 18.67 18.78 -2.22
N THR A 11 19.98 18.72 -1.92
CA THR A 11 20.78 17.50 -2.15
C THR A 11 20.49 16.42 -1.11
N MET A 12 20.16 16.76 0.14
CA MET A 12 19.80 15.77 1.15
C MET A 12 18.51 15.02 0.82
N ILE A 13 17.41 15.74 0.54
CA ILE A 13 16.11 15.12 0.19
C ILE A 13 16.27 14.30 -1.11
N SER A 14 16.97 14.85 -2.10
CA SER A 14 17.23 14.15 -3.36
C SER A 14 18.02 12.85 -3.14
N LYS A 15 19.05 12.88 -2.27
CA LYS A 15 19.86 11.70 -1.94
C LYS A 15 19.05 10.64 -1.20
N GLN A 16 18.24 11.04 -0.21
CA GLN A 16 17.34 10.14 0.51
C GLN A 16 16.34 9.48 -0.44
N ARG A 17 15.76 10.27 -1.35
CA ARG A 17 14.83 9.77 -2.36
C ARG A 17 15.45 8.72 -3.27
N LEU A 18 16.68 8.94 -3.75
CA LEU A 18 17.40 7.94 -4.55
C LEU A 18 17.68 6.64 -3.75
N GLY A 19 18.06 6.78 -2.49
CA GLY A 19 18.22 5.64 -1.58
C GLY A 19 16.92 4.86 -1.39
N LEU A 20 15.80 5.56 -1.21
CA LEU A 20 14.48 4.94 -1.08
C LEU A 20 14.02 4.26 -2.37
N LYS A 21 14.26 4.86 -3.55
CA LYS A 21 14.00 4.21 -4.85
C LYS A 21 14.72 2.86 -4.96
N ALA A 22 16.01 2.83 -4.61
CA ALA A 22 16.80 1.59 -4.60
C ALA A 22 16.29 0.58 -3.56
N PHE A 23 15.98 1.04 -2.34
CA PHE A 23 15.48 0.19 -1.26
C PHE A 23 14.11 -0.43 -1.57
N LEU A 24 13.19 0.37 -2.13
CA LEU A 24 11.86 -0.05 -2.54
C LEU A 24 11.84 -0.71 -3.92
N LYS A 25 12.98 -0.77 -4.61
CA LYS A 25 13.14 -1.39 -5.94
C LYS A 25 12.15 -0.83 -6.97
N THR A 26 12.12 0.49 -7.09
CA THR A 26 11.31 1.22 -8.09
C THR A 26 12.09 2.35 -8.76
N THR A 27 11.79 2.59 -10.03
CA THR A 27 12.22 3.77 -10.77
C THR A 27 11.28 4.97 -10.62
N ASP A 28 10.06 4.74 -10.13
CA ASP A 28 9.01 5.75 -10.00
C ASP A 28 9.35 6.78 -8.93
N ASP A 29 8.62 7.89 -8.92
CA ASP A 29 8.87 8.95 -7.94
C ASP A 29 8.45 8.54 -6.54
N VAL A 30 9.41 8.61 -5.62
CA VAL A 30 9.17 8.37 -4.19
C VAL A 30 9.03 9.71 -3.49
N LEU A 31 7.96 9.86 -2.72
CA LEU A 31 7.71 11.03 -1.88
C LEU A 31 8.06 10.71 -0.42
N ILE A 32 8.61 11.68 0.30
CA ILE A 32 8.86 11.59 1.73
C ILE A 32 7.81 12.46 2.42
N LEU A 33 6.99 11.85 3.28
CA LEU A 33 5.90 12.53 3.96
C LEU A 33 6.31 12.87 5.40
N SER A 34 6.00 14.09 5.83
CA SER A 34 6.21 14.54 7.22
C SER A 34 5.06 14.06 8.12
N CYS A 35 4.89 12.75 8.23
CA CYS A 35 3.84 12.12 9.03
C CYS A 35 4.31 10.77 9.59
N SER A 36 3.50 10.15 10.45
CA SER A 36 3.69 8.74 10.82
C SER A 36 3.23 7.81 9.69
N GLY A 37 3.46 6.50 9.85
CA GLY A 37 3.02 5.51 8.86
C GLY A 37 1.52 5.55 8.55
N THR A 38 0.67 5.83 9.55
CA THR A 38 -0.78 6.00 9.30
C THR A 38 -1.10 7.20 8.43
N GLY A 39 -0.34 8.30 8.53
CA GLY A 39 -0.49 9.42 7.60
C GLY A 39 -0.10 9.03 6.17
N GLY A 40 0.87 8.11 6.00
CA GLY A 40 1.22 7.53 4.71
C GLY A 40 0.08 6.67 4.13
N MET A 41 -0.55 5.84 4.97
CA MET A 41 -1.73 5.06 4.57
C MET A 41 -2.88 5.96 4.11
N GLU A 42 -3.20 6.99 4.90
CA GLU A 42 -4.24 7.96 4.55
C GLU A 42 -3.90 8.70 3.25
N ALA A 43 -2.66 9.17 3.08
CA ALA A 43 -2.21 9.82 1.85
C ALA A 43 -2.35 8.91 0.62
N ALA A 44 -2.02 7.63 0.73
CA ALA A 44 -2.22 6.66 -0.33
C ALA A 44 -3.71 6.50 -0.68
N LEU A 45 -4.58 6.32 0.32
CA LEU A 45 -6.02 6.16 0.12
C LEU A 45 -6.64 7.34 -0.63
N VAL A 46 -6.44 8.57 -0.13
CA VAL A 46 -7.14 9.76 -0.63
C VAL A 46 -6.62 10.27 -1.98
N ASN A 47 -5.43 9.83 -2.41
CA ASN A 47 -4.91 10.14 -3.74
C ASN A 47 -5.27 9.07 -4.78
N VAL A 48 -5.60 7.85 -4.34
CA VAL A 48 -5.98 6.74 -5.23
C VAL A 48 -7.49 6.72 -5.49
N LEU A 49 -8.30 7.09 -4.50
CA LEU A 49 -9.76 6.99 -4.54
C LEU A 49 -10.46 8.32 -4.27
N SER A 50 -11.62 8.50 -4.89
CA SER A 50 -12.57 9.58 -4.62
C SER A 50 -13.77 9.07 -3.80
N PRO A 51 -14.43 9.93 -3.00
CA PRO A 51 -15.64 9.55 -2.27
C PRO A 51 -16.67 8.87 -3.19
N GLY A 52 -17.22 7.75 -2.75
CA GLY A 52 -18.11 6.89 -3.53
C GLY A 52 -17.41 5.77 -4.32
N ASP A 53 -16.08 5.82 -4.51
CA ASP A 53 -15.35 4.71 -5.09
C ASP A 53 -15.40 3.47 -4.17
N THR A 54 -15.32 2.29 -4.76
CA THR A 54 -15.31 1.03 -4.02
C THR A 54 -13.88 0.55 -3.80
N MET A 55 -13.55 0.22 -2.55
CA MET A 55 -12.27 -0.36 -2.18
C MET A 55 -12.43 -1.75 -1.57
N LEU A 56 -11.41 -2.58 -1.73
CA LEU A 56 -11.29 -3.87 -1.06
C LEU A 56 -10.16 -3.80 -0.03
N ALA A 57 -10.50 -3.80 1.26
CA ALA A 57 -9.55 -3.87 2.35
C ALA A 57 -9.32 -5.33 2.75
N LEU A 58 -8.06 -5.77 2.74
CA LEU A 58 -7.66 -7.07 3.27
C LEU A 58 -7.35 -6.92 4.76
N VAL A 59 -8.09 -7.66 5.59
CA VAL A 59 -8.08 -7.52 7.04
C VAL A 59 -7.57 -8.80 7.69
N ALA A 60 -6.31 -8.78 8.09
CA ALA A 60 -5.65 -9.85 8.86
C ALA A 60 -5.30 -9.42 10.31
N GLY A 61 -5.71 -8.21 10.70
CA GLY A 61 -5.37 -7.58 11.97
C GLY A 61 -5.63 -6.08 11.97
N ASN A 62 -5.02 -5.38 12.93
CA ASN A 62 -5.27 -3.98 13.24
C ASN A 62 -4.99 -3.01 12.08
N PHE A 63 -3.97 -3.26 11.26
CA PHE A 63 -3.63 -2.36 10.14
C PHE A 63 -4.54 -2.59 8.93
N GLY A 64 -5.04 -3.81 8.73
CA GLY A 64 -6.16 -4.07 7.82
C GLY A 64 -7.47 -3.40 8.25
N GLU A 65 -7.79 -3.45 9.54
CA GLU A 65 -8.95 -2.71 10.10
C GLU A 65 -8.77 -1.20 9.92
N ARG A 66 -7.53 -0.70 10.01
CA ARG A 66 -7.20 0.71 9.78
C ARG A 66 -7.48 1.14 8.35
N TRP A 67 -7.16 0.33 7.33
CA TRP A 67 -7.57 0.63 5.95
C TRP A 67 -9.08 0.79 5.82
N SER A 68 -9.82 -0.11 6.46
CA SER A 68 -11.28 -0.09 6.44
C SER A 68 -11.83 1.18 7.11
N ALA A 69 -11.28 1.54 8.27
CA ALA A 69 -11.66 2.75 9.00
C ALA A 69 -11.35 4.03 8.21
N LEU A 70 -10.15 4.15 7.62
CA LEU A 70 -9.76 5.27 6.77
C LEU A 70 -10.68 5.39 5.55
N GLY A 71 -10.95 4.26 4.86
CA GLY A 71 -11.86 4.23 3.72
C GLY A 71 -13.26 4.76 4.06
N ARG A 72 -13.84 4.29 5.17
CA ARG A 72 -15.17 4.76 5.62
C ARG A 72 -15.14 6.25 6.00
N ALA A 73 -14.08 6.70 6.67
CA ALA A 73 -13.93 8.10 7.08
C ALA A 73 -13.85 9.06 5.88
N HIS A 74 -13.29 8.61 4.75
CA HIS A 74 -13.17 9.39 3.51
C HIS A 74 -14.30 9.12 2.50
N GLY A 75 -15.37 8.42 2.90
CA GLY A 75 -16.58 8.25 2.08
C GLY A 75 -16.50 7.17 1.02
N MET A 76 -15.58 6.19 1.17
CA MET A 76 -15.47 5.07 0.24
C MET A 76 -16.50 3.97 0.55
N ASN A 77 -16.89 3.25 -0.48
CA ASN A 77 -17.65 2.01 -0.36
C ASN A 77 -16.68 0.88 0.01
N VAL A 78 -16.49 0.64 1.31
CA VAL A 78 -15.51 -0.34 1.82
C VAL A 78 -16.07 -1.75 1.83
N GLN A 79 -15.47 -2.63 1.04
CA GLN A 79 -15.60 -4.09 1.13
C GLN A 79 -14.41 -4.67 1.86
N GLU A 80 -14.65 -5.67 2.71
CA GLU A 80 -13.62 -6.28 3.54
C GLU A 80 -13.55 -7.78 3.25
N LEU A 81 -12.34 -8.30 3.08
CA LEU A 81 -12.06 -9.73 3.23
C LEU A 81 -11.28 -9.92 4.51
N ARG A 82 -11.84 -10.73 5.42
CA ARG A 82 -11.30 -10.95 6.76
C ARG A 82 -10.69 -12.34 6.85
N ALA A 83 -9.44 -12.40 7.28
CA ALA A 83 -8.81 -13.63 7.76
C ALA A 83 -8.92 -13.71 9.28
N ALA A 84 -8.77 -14.91 9.84
CA ALA A 84 -8.58 -15.05 11.28
C ALA A 84 -7.26 -14.39 11.69
N TRP A 85 -7.19 -13.89 12.93
CA TRP A 85 -5.95 -13.29 13.43
C TRP A 85 -4.83 -14.33 13.48
N GLY A 86 -3.71 -14.03 12.82
CA GLY A 86 -2.59 -14.95 12.62
C GLY A 86 -2.54 -15.55 11.22
N ASP A 87 -3.62 -15.46 10.45
CA ASP A 87 -3.70 -15.88 9.05
C ASP A 87 -3.73 -14.67 8.11
N ALA A 88 -3.25 -14.84 6.88
CA ALA A 88 -3.37 -13.85 5.82
C ALA A 88 -4.63 -14.12 4.96
N VAL A 89 -5.15 -13.08 4.31
CA VAL A 89 -6.26 -13.25 3.36
C VAL A 89 -5.78 -14.06 2.14
N PRO A 90 -6.44 -15.16 1.78
CA PRO A 90 -6.03 -15.97 0.62
C PRO A 90 -6.16 -15.19 -0.70
N PRO A 91 -5.15 -15.20 -1.59
CA PRO A 91 -5.24 -14.54 -2.89
C PRO A 91 -6.43 -15.00 -3.74
N ALA A 92 -6.81 -16.27 -3.65
CA ALA A 92 -7.98 -16.81 -4.34
C ALA A 92 -9.31 -16.13 -3.90
N ASP A 93 -9.39 -15.66 -2.67
CA ASP A 93 -10.58 -14.97 -2.16
C ASP A 93 -10.65 -13.56 -2.72
N VAL A 94 -9.49 -12.91 -2.86
CA VAL A 94 -9.35 -11.61 -3.53
C VAL A 94 -9.73 -11.70 -5.00
N GLU A 95 -9.26 -12.73 -5.71
CA GLU A 95 -9.64 -12.97 -7.11
C GLU A 95 -11.16 -13.14 -7.28
N ARG A 96 -11.80 -13.93 -6.41
CA ARG A 96 -13.26 -14.12 -6.43
C ARG A 96 -14.01 -12.82 -6.13
N ALA A 97 -13.55 -12.03 -5.15
CA ALA A 97 -14.17 -10.74 -4.83
C ALA A 97 -14.08 -9.75 -6.00
N LEU A 98 -12.91 -9.64 -6.63
CA LEU A 98 -12.69 -8.78 -7.80
C LEU A 98 -13.43 -9.27 -9.06
N ALA A 99 -13.75 -10.56 -9.16
CA ALA A 99 -14.59 -11.10 -10.23
C ALA A 99 -16.08 -10.81 -9.99
N ALA A 100 -16.52 -10.93 -8.73
CA ALA A 100 -17.90 -10.66 -8.35
C ALA A 100 -18.25 -9.17 -8.37
N ASN A 101 -17.27 -8.29 -8.14
CA ASN A 101 -17.50 -6.85 -8.10
C ASN A 101 -16.47 -6.06 -8.94
N PRO A 102 -16.79 -5.77 -10.21
CA PRO A 102 -15.92 -4.97 -11.08
C PRO A 102 -15.85 -3.48 -10.68
N ALA A 103 -16.65 -3.01 -9.71
CA ALA A 103 -16.58 -1.64 -9.23
C ALA A 103 -15.40 -1.39 -8.27
N ILE A 104 -14.71 -2.44 -7.80
CA ILE A 104 -13.54 -2.31 -6.91
C ILE A 104 -12.39 -1.64 -7.68
N ARG A 105 -12.06 -0.41 -7.29
CA ARG A 105 -11.02 0.43 -7.89
C ARG A 105 -9.63 0.18 -7.32
N ALA A 106 -9.54 -0.32 -6.08
CA ALA A 106 -8.26 -0.62 -5.45
C ALA A 106 -8.37 -1.69 -4.35
N VAL A 107 -7.30 -2.48 -4.22
CA VAL A 107 -7.06 -3.45 -3.14
C VAL A 107 -6.03 -2.87 -2.18
N PHE A 108 -6.35 -2.83 -0.90
CA PHE A 108 -5.48 -2.33 0.17
C PHE A 108 -5.06 -3.48 1.07
N VAL A 109 -3.75 -3.69 1.21
CA VAL A 109 -3.18 -4.84 1.92
C VAL A 109 -1.96 -4.43 2.74
N GLN A 110 -1.58 -5.25 3.71
CA GLN A 110 -0.32 -5.11 4.43
C GLN A 110 0.64 -6.19 3.93
N LEU A 111 1.88 -5.84 3.55
CA LEU A 111 2.92 -6.83 3.28
C LEU A 111 3.14 -7.71 4.52
N SER A 112 3.21 -7.05 5.68
CA SER A 112 3.25 -7.67 7.00
C SER A 112 2.21 -6.99 7.90
N GLU A 113 1.27 -7.77 8.41
CA GLU A 113 0.32 -7.33 9.43
C GLU A 113 0.96 -7.50 10.81
N SER A 114 1.65 -6.44 11.26
CA SER A 114 2.48 -6.49 12.46
C SER A 114 1.72 -6.77 13.76
N SER A 115 0.40 -6.56 13.81
CA SER A 115 -0.38 -6.88 15.02
C SER A 115 -0.59 -8.38 15.24
N THR A 116 -0.47 -9.18 14.18
CA THR A 116 -0.69 -10.64 14.22
C THR A 116 0.50 -11.45 13.73
N GLY A 117 1.43 -10.81 13.01
CA GLY A 117 2.55 -11.48 12.34
C GLY A 117 2.17 -12.14 11.02
N ALA A 118 0.94 -11.94 10.53
CA ALA A 118 0.51 -12.48 9.24
C ALA A 118 1.23 -11.79 8.07
N ALA A 119 1.57 -12.56 7.05
CA ALA A 119 2.26 -12.12 5.85
C ALA A 119 1.38 -12.35 4.62
N HIS A 120 1.01 -11.29 3.90
CA HIS A 120 0.24 -11.45 2.67
C HIS A 120 1.16 -11.78 1.49
N ASP A 121 0.70 -12.67 0.60
CA ASP A 121 1.38 -12.97 -0.66
C ASP A 121 1.14 -11.84 -1.68
N VAL A 122 1.86 -10.73 -1.51
CA VAL A 122 1.76 -9.55 -2.37
C VAL A 122 2.10 -9.87 -3.83
N GLU A 123 2.99 -10.83 -4.11
CA GLU A 123 3.31 -11.22 -5.48
C GLU A 123 2.11 -11.88 -6.17
N ALA A 124 1.38 -12.76 -5.46
CA ALA A 124 0.13 -13.33 -5.98
C ALA A 124 -0.95 -12.27 -6.17
N LEU A 125 -1.12 -11.35 -5.22
CA LEU A 125 -2.08 -10.26 -5.32
C LEU A 125 -1.78 -9.36 -6.52
N ALA A 126 -0.50 -9.02 -6.74
CA ALA A 126 -0.08 -8.21 -7.88
C ALA A 126 -0.37 -8.89 -9.22
N ARG A 127 -0.20 -10.21 -9.33
CA ARG A 127 -0.61 -10.96 -10.54
C ARG A 127 -2.11 -10.84 -10.81
N ILE A 128 -2.94 -10.87 -9.76
CA ILE A 128 -4.40 -10.77 -9.88
C ILE A 128 -4.82 -9.36 -10.31
N THR A 129 -4.27 -8.30 -9.69
CA THR A 129 -4.63 -6.92 -10.01
C THR A 129 -4.07 -6.46 -11.35
N ARG A 130 -2.87 -6.89 -11.76
CA ARG A 130 -2.32 -6.55 -13.08
C ARG A 130 -3.15 -7.03 -14.27
N ALA A 131 -3.95 -8.09 -14.09
CA ALA A 131 -4.90 -8.53 -15.09
C ALA A 131 -6.14 -7.62 -15.20
N ARG A 132 -6.23 -6.58 -14.34
CA ARG A 132 -7.37 -5.67 -14.18
C ARG A 132 -6.89 -4.21 -14.26
N PRO A 133 -6.89 -3.59 -15.44
CA PRO A 133 -6.30 -2.25 -15.63
C PRO A 133 -6.98 -1.14 -14.80
N GLU A 134 -8.18 -1.40 -14.29
CA GLU A 134 -8.99 -0.45 -13.52
C GLU A 134 -8.92 -0.70 -12.00
N THR A 135 -8.08 -1.64 -11.54
CA THR A 135 -7.93 -2.00 -10.12
C THR A 135 -6.47 -1.89 -9.70
N LEU A 136 -6.19 -0.95 -8.80
CA LEU A 136 -4.86 -0.73 -8.25
C LEU A 136 -4.57 -1.64 -7.04
N LEU A 137 -3.30 -1.94 -6.80
CA LEU A 137 -2.81 -2.61 -5.60
C LEU A 137 -1.99 -1.64 -4.74
N VAL A 138 -2.49 -1.36 -3.54
CA VAL A 138 -1.87 -0.48 -2.55
C VAL A 138 -1.35 -1.34 -1.40
N VAL A 139 -0.04 -1.27 -1.13
CA VAL A 139 0.65 -2.13 -0.15
C VAL A 139 1.22 -1.31 1.00
N ASP A 140 0.67 -1.51 2.20
CA ASP A 140 1.33 -1.08 3.43
C ASP A 140 2.56 -1.98 3.68
N ALA A 141 3.74 -1.41 3.43
CA ALA A 141 5.03 -2.05 3.69
C ALA A 141 5.74 -1.51 4.94
N ILE A 142 5.08 -0.76 5.84
CA ILE A 142 5.70 -0.08 7.00
C ILE A 142 6.53 -1.04 7.85
N SER A 143 6.00 -2.23 8.14
CA SER A 143 6.67 -3.25 8.95
C SER A 143 7.34 -4.35 8.13
N GLY A 144 7.07 -4.43 6.82
CA GLY A 144 7.55 -5.48 5.94
C GLY A 144 8.76 -5.09 5.08
N ALA A 145 8.90 -3.81 4.71
CA ALA A 145 10.00 -3.34 3.87
C ALA A 145 11.34 -3.55 4.60
N GLY A 146 12.26 -4.26 3.96
CA GLY A 146 13.56 -4.62 4.53
C GLY A 146 13.55 -5.86 5.44
N ALA A 147 12.37 -6.34 5.86
CA ALA A 147 12.21 -7.59 6.61
C ALA A 147 11.73 -8.75 5.72
N MET A 148 11.00 -8.45 4.66
CA MET A 148 10.42 -9.41 3.72
C MET A 148 10.78 -9.04 2.28
N ARG A 149 10.66 -10.02 1.37
CA ARG A 149 10.82 -9.77 -0.06
C ARG A 149 9.70 -8.83 -0.53
N LEU A 150 10.08 -7.73 -1.16
CA LEU A 150 9.20 -6.83 -1.88
C LEU A 150 9.90 -6.44 -3.18
N GLU A 151 9.28 -6.77 -4.32
CA GLU A 151 9.79 -6.39 -5.64
C GLU A 151 8.79 -5.41 -6.30
N THR A 152 8.63 -4.22 -5.72
CA THR A 152 7.59 -3.23 -6.07
C THR A 152 7.36 -3.11 -7.58
N GLN A 153 8.39 -2.76 -8.35
CA GLN A 153 8.24 -2.57 -9.79
C GLN A 153 8.12 -3.88 -10.58
N ALA A 154 8.85 -4.94 -10.19
CA ALA A 154 8.81 -6.20 -10.92
C ALA A 154 7.46 -6.93 -10.75
N TRP A 155 6.85 -6.79 -9.58
CA TRP A 155 5.51 -7.31 -9.30
C TRP A 155 4.42 -6.42 -9.88
N GLY A 156 4.67 -5.11 -10.01
CA GLY A 156 3.68 -4.11 -10.43
C GLY A 156 2.75 -3.74 -9.28
N VAL A 157 3.33 -3.43 -8.12
CA VAL A 157 2.64 -2.75 -7.02
C VAL A 157 2.49 -1.28 -7.40
N ASP A 158 1.29 -0.72 -7.23
CA ASP A 158 0.97 0.64 -7.68
C ASP A 158 1.35 1.72 -6.66
N VAL A 159 1.16 1.44 -5.36
CA VAL A 159 1.47 2.36 -4.24
C VAL A 159 2.04 1.61 -3.04
#